data_AF-A0A4P5RCC7-F1
#
_entry.id   AF-A0A4P5RCC7-F1
#
_cell.length_a   1.000
_cell.length_b   1.000
_cell.length_c   1.000
_cell.angle_alpha   90.00
_cell.angle_beta   90.00
_cell.angle_gamma   90.00
#
_symmetry.space_group_name_H-M   'P 1'
#
loop_
_entity.id
_entity.type
_entity.pdbx_description
1 polymer ?
#
loop_
_entity_poly.entity_id
_entity_poly.type
_entity_poly.pdbx_seq_one_letter_code
_entity_poly.pdbx_strand_id
1 'polypeptide(L)'
;MRGVIPLGIAMMLSGTTLLPIFYDFSIPKFFFVVSGFIFMAIFLILYKANKMIPTEYRDHYRFGLIYNNPRDPSVWVHRIGGMGLTLNFAHKKAYAWLMLLLFAPFLIILLVSQRSIN
;
A
#
# COMPACT_ATOMS: atom_id res chain seq x y z
N MET A 1 -24.16 1.08 -0.50
CA MET A 1 -22.72 0.71 -0.46
C MET A 1 -22.15 0.49 0.95
N ARG A 2 -22.74 1.03 2.04
CA ARG A 2 -22.17 0.94 3.40
C ARG A 2 -22.18 -0.45 4.06
N GLY A 3 -23.05 -1.37 3.61
CA GLY A 3 -23.13 -2.75 4.16
C GLY A 3 -22.32 -3.83 3.43
N VAL A 4 -21.79 -3.53 2.24
CA VAL A 4 -21.10 -4.53 1.41
C VAL A 4 -19.66 -4.77 1.90
N ILE A 5 -19.01 -3.71 2.39
CA ILE A 5 -17.64 -3.79 2.91
C ILE A 5 -17.57 -4.61 4.22
N PRO A 6 -18.45 -4.37 5.23
CA PRO A 6 -18.48 -5.20 6.44
C PRO A 6 -18.80 -6.67 6.16
N LEU A 7 -19.76 -6.93 5.24
CA LEU A 7 -20.14 -8.29 4.86
C LEU A 7 -18.99 -9.04 4.16
N GLY A 8 -18.27 -8.37 3.25
CA GLY A 8 -17.09 -8.94 2.60
C GLY A 8 -15.97 -9.28 3.59
N ILE A 9 -15.70 -8.39 4.55
CA ILE A 9 -14.71 -8.63 5.60
C ILE A 9 -15.14 -9.81 6.50
N ALA A 10 -16.40 -9.87 6.90
CA ALA A 10 -16.94 -10.96 7.72
C ALA A 10 -16.85 -12.33 7.00
N MET A 11 -17.13 -12.37 5.70
CA MET A 11 -17.00 -13.58 4.88
C MET A 11 -15.54 -14.00 4.67
N MET A 12 -14.63 -13.05 4.50
CA MET A 12 -13.18 -13.36 4.41
C MET A 12 -12.67 -13.91 5.74
N LEU A 13 -13.03 -13.28 6.87
CA LEU A 13 -12.65 -13.74 8.20
C LEU A 13 -13.23 -15.13 8.49
N SER A 14 -14.52 -15.37 8.26
CA SER A 14 -15.16 -16.66 8.49
C SER A 14 -14.59 -17.76 7.60
N GLY A 15 -14.30 -17.46 6.32
CA GLY A 15 -13.61 -18.40 5.44
C GLY A 15 -12.23 -18.77 5.98
N THR A 16 -11.42 -17.79 6.38
CA THR A 16 -10.06 -18.05 6.88
C THR A 16 -10.01 -18.76 8.23
N THR A 17 -11.01 -18.59 9.10
CA THR A 17 -11.07 -19.24 10.42
C THR A 17 -11.75 -20.60 10.40
N LEU A 18 -12.75 -20.82 9.53
CA LEU A 18 -13.50 -22.07 9.46
C LEU A 18 -12.86 -23.10 8.51
N LEU A 19 -12.19 -22.67 7.43
CA LEU A 19 -11.52 -23.60 6.50
C LEU A 19 -10.50 -24.54 7.18
N PRO A 20 -9.70 -24.10 8.16
CA PRO A 20 -8.79 -24.99 8.89
C PRO A 20 -9.46 -25.94 9.88
N ILE A 21 -10.72 -25.67 10.25
CA ILE A 21 -11.47 -26.50 11.19
C ILE A 21 -12.08 -27.72 10.48
N PHE A 22 -12.48 -27.56 9.21
CA PHE A 22 -13.19 -28.60 8.45
C PHE A 22 -12.32 -29.34 7.42
N TYR A 23 -11.10 -28.88 7.14
CA TYR A 23 -10.14 -29.49 6.21
C TYR A 23 -8.76 -29.59 6.85
N ASP A 24 -7.94 -30.59 6.46
CA ASP A 24 -6.50 -30.69 6.77
C ASP A 24 -5.72 -29.54 6.12
N PHE A 25 -5.96 -28.34 6.63
CA PHE A 25 -5.50 -27.09 6.10
C PHE A 25 -4.19 -26.74 6.79
N SER A 26 -3.10 -27.21 6.21
CA SER A 26 -1.76 -26.93 6.72
C SER A 26 -1.47 -25.43 6.73
N ILE A 27 -0.60 -25.00 7.65
CA ILE A 27 -0.13 -23.61 7.77
C ILE A 27 0.30 -23.02 6.41
N PRO A 28 1.02 -23.73 5.52
CA PRO A 28 1.35 -23.23 4.19
C PRO A 28 0.13 -22.91 3.30
N LYS A 29 -0.92 -23.74 3.32
CA LYS A 29 -2.15 -23.51 2.54
C LYS A 29 -2.86 -22.24 3.03
N PHE A 30 -2.84 -21.99 4.33
CA PHE A 30 -3.37 -20.76 4.92
C PHE A 30 -2.65 -19.51 4.42
N PHE A 31 -1.32 -19.48 4.50
CA PHE A 31 -0.55 -18.35 3.97
C PHE A 31 -0.75 -18.17 2.47
N PHE A 32 -0.85 -19.25 1.70
CA PHE A 32 -1.14 -19.17 0.27
C PHE A 32 -2.49 -18.47 0.00
N VAL A 33 -3.56 -18.89 0.66
CA VAL A 33 -4.89 -18.28 0.49
C VAL A 33 -4.91 -16.82 0.93
N VAL A 34 -4.32 -16.51 2.09
CA VAL A 34 -4.21 -15.12 2.58
C VAL A 34 -3.43 -14.26 1.60
N SER A 35 -2.31 -14.76 1.06
CA SER A 35 -1.51 -14.02 0.08
C SER A 35 -2.30 -13.74 -1.21
N GLY A 36 -3.14 -14.67 -1.67
CA GLY A 36 -4.01 -14.48 -2.83
C GLY A 36 -5.06 -13.39 -2.61
N PHE A 37 -5.69 -13.35 -1.43
CA PHE A 37 -6.62 -12.28 -1.07
C PHE A 37 -5.94 -10.92 -0.94
N ILE A 38 -4.74 -10.85 -0.34
CA ILE A 38 -3.94 -9.63 -0.26
C ILE A 38 -3.58 -9.15 -1.66
N PHE A 39 -3.09 -10.05 -2.52
CA PHE A 39 -2.75 -9.74 -3.91
C PHE A 39 -3.96 -9.20 -4.67
N MET A 40 -5.12 -9.85 -4.57
CA MET A 40 -6.37 -9.40 -5.18
C MET A 40 -6.78 -8.01 -4.67
N ALA A 41 -6.72 -7.78 -3.37
CA ALA A 41 -7.05 -6.48 -2.78
C ALA A 41 -6.12 -5.37 -3.28
N ILE A 42 -4.80 -5.62 -3.30
CA ILE A 42 -3.82 -4.71 -3.87
C ILE A 42 -4.16 -4.44 -5.33
N PHE A 43 -4.35 -5.47 -6.15
CA PHE A 43 -4.67 -5.33 -7.57
C PHE A 43 -5.92 -4.46 -7.80
N LEU A 44 -6.99 -4.68 -7.04
CA LEU A 44 -8.22 -3.88 -7.15
C LEU A 44 -8.00 -2.42 -6.75
N ILE A 45 -7.21 -2.16 -5.69
CA ILE A 45 -6.85 -0.80 -5.28
C ILE A 45 -6.05 -0.12 -6.38
N LEU A 46 -5.06 -0.80 -6.95
CA LEU A 46 -4.23 -0.27 -8.05
C LEU A 46 -5.05 0.01 -9.30
N TYR A 47 -5.92 -0.92 -9.69
CA TYR A 47 -6.81 -0.78 -10.83
C TYR A 47 -7.74 0.43 -10.65
N LYS A 48 -8.37 0.55 -9.46
CA LYS A 48 -9.25 1.67 -9.16
C LYS A 48 -8.48 3.00 -9.13
N ALA A 49 -7.29 3.03 -8.53
CA ALA A 49 -6.45 4.22 -8.48
C ALA A 49 -6.06 4.67 -9.90
N ASN A 50 -5.65 3.73 -10.77
CA ASN A 50 -5.33 4.04 -12.17
C ASN A 50 -6.54 4.62 -12.92
N LYS A 51 -7.73 4.06 -12.71
CA LYS A 51 -8.97 4.56 -13.31
C LYS A 51 -9.36 5.97 -12.86
N MET A 52 -8.93 6.41 -11.68
CA MET A 52 -9.18 7.78 -11.18
C MET A 52 -8.22 8.83 -11.77
N ILE A 53 -7.11 8.42 -12.39
CA ILE A 53 -6.16 9.37 -12.97
C ILE A 53 -6.76 9.92 -14.27
N PRO A 54 -6.97 11.25 -14.38
CA PRO A 54 -7.43 11.87 -15.63
C PRO A 54 -6.45 11.56 -16.76
N THR A 55 -6.98 11.39 -17.98
CA THR A 55 -6.19 10.97 -19.16
C THR A 55 -5.02 11.90 -19.44
N GLU A 56 -5.17 13.20 -19.21
CA GLU A 56 -4.14 14.23 -19.41
C GLU A 56 -2.91 14.07 -18.49
N TYR A 57 -3.05 13.42 -17.32
CA TYR A 57 -1.95 13.22 -16.37
C TYR A 57 -1.41 11.79 -16.38
N ARG A 58 -1.96 10.89 -17.20
CA ARG A 58 -1.59 9.47 -17.20
C ARG A 58 -0.10 9.27 -17.51
N ASP A 59 0.47 10.09 -18.37
CA ASP A 59 1.88 10.02 -18.79
C ASP A 59 2.85 10.38 -17.65
N HIS A 60 2.38 11.04 -16.60
CA HIS A 60 3.16 11.34 -15.41
C HIS A 60 3.14 10.21 -14.38
N TYR A 61 2.34 9.16 -14.57
CA TYR A 61 2.26 8.03 -13.65
C TYR A 61 2.85 6.76 -14.25
N ARG A 62 3.92 6.24 -13.64
CA ARG A 62 4.44 4.92 -13.98
C ARG A 62 3.67 3.85 -13.22
N PHE A 63 3.22 2.82 -13.94
CA PHE A 63 2.40 1.71 -13.42
C PHE A 63 1.12 2.17 -12.67
N GLY A 64 0.63 3.38 -12.94
CA GLY A 64 -0.53 3.96 -12.25
C GLY A 64 -0.31 4.34 -10.78
N LEU A 65 0.95 4.34 -10.30
CA LEU A 65 1.27 4.53 -8.88
C LEU A 65 2.32 5.61 -8.65
N ILE A 66 3.40 5.57 -9.43
CA ILE A 66 4.60 6.36 -9.18
C ILE A 66 4.49 7.63 -10.01
N TYR A 67 4.23 8.75 -9.33
CA TYR A 67 4.22 10.06 -9.98
C TYR A 67 5.65 10.48 -10.34
N ASN A 68 5.84 10.89 -11.59
CA ASN A 68 7.11 11.28 -12.18
C ASN A 68 6.84 12.36 -13.25
N ASN A 69 7.00 13.61 -12.84
CA ASN A 69 6.90 14.76 -13.74
C ASN A 69 8.11 15.68 -13.56
N PRO A 70 9.11 15.62 -14.46
CA PRO A 70 10.30 16.48 -14.37
C PRO A 70 10.00 17.98 -14.54
N ARG A 71 8.85 18.34 -15.12
CA ARG A 71 8.45 19.74 -15.34
C ARG A 71 7.87 20.39 -14.08
N ASP A 72 7.38 19.58 -13.15
CA ASP A 72 6.89 20.05 -11.85
C ASP A 72 8.05 20.10 -10.85
N PRO A 73 8.46 21.28 -10.36
CA PRO A 73 9.61 21.41 -9.45
C PRO A 73 9.33 20.87 -8.04
N SER A 74 8.08 20.60 -7.71
CA SER A 74 7.67 20.17 -6.37
C SER A 74 8.05 18.72 -6.11
N VAL A 75 8.62 18.45 -4.92
CA VAL A 75 8.93 17.08 -4.48
C VAL A 75 7.71 16.42 -3.86
N TRP A 76 6.96 17.16 -3.05
CA TRP A 76 5.67 16.74 -2.49
C TRP A 76 4.56 17.33 -3.33
N VAL A 77 3.71 16.47 -3.88
CA VAL A 77 2.60 16.88 -4.75
C VAL A 77 1.31 16.24 -4.28
N HIS A 78 0.18 16.89 -4.54
CA HIS A 78 -1.12 16.28 -4.31
C HIS A 78 -1.33 15.12 -5.29
N ARG A 79 -1.88 14.01 -4.80
CA ARG A 79 -2.23 12.87 -5.65
C ARG A 79 -3.40 13.28 -6.55
N ILE A 80 -3.23 13.13 -7.88
CA ILE A 80 -4.23 13.56 -8.86
C ILE A 80 -5.49 12.68 -8.83
N GLY A 81 -5.33 11.36 -8.64
CA GLY A 81 -6.44 10.39 -8.59
C GLY A 81 -7.01 10.13 -7.19
N GLY A 82 -6.98 11.09 -6.25
CA GLY A 82 -7.55 10.88 -4.91
C GLY A 82 -7.10 11.90 -3.86
N MET A 83 -7.20 11.54 -2.58
CA MET A 83 -6.72 12.37 -1.47
C MET A 83 -5.30 12.00 -1.05
N GLY A 84 -4.56 12.99 -0.54
CA GLY A 84 -3.24 12.82 0.05
C GLY A 84 -2.09 13.38 -0.78
N LEU A 85 -0.89 13.28 -0.22
CA LEU A 85 0.37 13.67 -0.86
C LEU A 85 1.08 12.45 -1.43
N THR A 86 1.81 12.66 -2.52
CA THR A 86 2.74 11.70 -3.10
C THR A 86 4.06 12.39 -3.40
N LEU A 87 5.12 11.59 -3.54
CA LEU A 87 6.43 12.07 -3.95
C LEU A 87 6.52 12.10 -5.48
N ASN A 88 7.15 13.15 -6.02
CA ASN A 88 7.54 13.26 -7.41
C ASN A 88 8.92 12.63 -7.62
N PHE A 89 8.93 11.39 -8.12
CA PHE A 89 10.15 10.61 -8.35
C PHE A 89 10.97 11.05 -9.56
N ALA A 90 10.59 12.15 -10.22
CA ALA A 90 11.48 12.85 -11.13
C ALA A 90 12.71 13.45 -10.42
N HIS A 91 12.61 13.70 -9.10
CA HIS A 91 13.61 14.43 -8.33
C HIS A 91 14.39 13.53 -7.39
N LYS A 92 15.73 13.70 -7.33
CA LYS A 92 16.61 12.97 -6.40
C LYS A 92 16.16 13.10 -4.93
N LYS A 93 15.62 14.27 -4.56
CA LYS A 93 15.10 14.53 -3.20
C LYS A 93 13.95 13.60 -2.81
N ALA A 94 13.15 13.12 -3.76
CA ALA A 94 12.07 12.17 -3.47
C ALA A 94 12.62 10.85 -2.90
N TYR A 95 13.75 10.38 -3.40
CA TYR A 95 14.39 9.17 -2.89
C TYR A 95 14.92 9.35 -1.47
N ALA A 96 15.46 10.52 -1.13
CA ALA A 96 15.87 10.83 0.23
C ALA A 96 14.67 10.82 1.20
N TRP A 97 13.54 11.42 0.80
CA TRP A 97 12.29 11.35 1.57
C TRP A 97 11.77 9.93 1.71
N LEU A 98 11.80 9.14 0.63
CA LEU A 98 11.40 7.73 0.67
C LEU A 98 12.25 6.94 1.68
N MET A 99 13.57 7.10 1.62
CA MET A 99 14.49 6.45 2.58
C MET A 99 14.18 6.89 4.02
N LEU A 100 13.96 8.18 4.26
CA LEU A 100 13.60 8.66 5.59
C LEU A 100 12.29 8.02 6.08
N LEU A 101 11.24 7.97 5.25
CA LEU A 101 9.96 7.37 5.62
C LEU A 101 10.07 5.87 5.91
N LEU A 102 10.89 5.15 5.15
CA LEU A 102 11.11 3.71 5.35
C LEU A 102 11.93 3.42 6.60
N PHE A 103 12.97 4.22 6.87
CA PHE A 103 13.95 3.92 7.92
C PHE A 103 13.73 4.67 9.24
N ALA A 104 12.97 5.77 9.26
CA ALA A 104 12.71 6.53 10.48
C ALA A 104 12.10 5.71 11.62
N PRO A 105 11.12 4.81 11.39
CA PRO A 105 10.57 3.97 12.47
C PRO A 105 11.65 3.07 13.11
N PHE A 106 12.52 2.48 12.29
CA PHE A 106 13.62 1.65 12.76
C PHE A 106 14.64 2.46 13.57
N LEU A 107 14.96 3.67 13.11
CA LEU A 107 15.84 4.58 13.83
C LEU A 107 15.26 4.96 15.19
N ILE A 108 13.95 5.23 15.27
CA ILE A 108 13.26 5.54 16.53
C ILE A 108 13.32 4.33 17.47
N ILE A 109 13.01 3.13 16.98
CA ILE A 109 13.07 1.89 17.79
C ILE A 109 14.48 1.68 18.33
N LEU A 110 15.51 1.86 17.50
CA LEU A 110 16.91 1.73 17.91
C LEU A 110 17.28 2.73 19.01
N LEU A 111 16.92 4.01 18.84
CA LEU A 111 17.21 5.06 19.82
C LEU A 111 16.48 4.85 21.14
N VAL A 112 15.23 4.39 21.11
CA VAL A 112 14.45 4.07 22.32
C VAL A 112 15.03 2.84 23.02
N SER A 113 15.40 1.80 22.27
CA SER A 113 15.98 0.57 22.82
C SER A 113 17.31 0.83 23.53
N GLN A 114 18.18 1.68 22.99
CA GLN A 114 19.44 2.05 23.63
C GLN A 114 19.24 2.78 24.98
N ARG A 115 18.17 3.57 25.12
CA ARG A 115 17.84 4.25 26.38
C ARG A 115 17.28 3.32 27.45
N SER A 116 16.75 2.15 27.07
CA SER A 116 16.24 1.17 28.03
C SER A 116 17.33 0.29 28.62
N ILE A 117 18.51 0.25 28.01
CA ILE A 117 19.62 -0.64 28.39
C ILE A 117 20.67 0.10 29.25
N ASN A 118 20.70 1.43 29.20
CA ASN A 118 21.54 2.29 30.06
C ASN A 118 20.74 2.82 31.26
#